data_AF-A0A822C3B7-F1
#
_entry.id   AF-A0A822C3B7-F1
#
_cell.length_a   1.000
_cell.length_b   1.000
_cell.length_c   1.000
_cell.angle_alpha   90.00
_cell.angle_beta   90.00
_cell.angle_gamma   90.00
#
_symmetry.space_group_name_H-M   'P 1'
#
loop_
_entity.id
_entity.type
_entity.pdbx_description
1 polymer ?
#
loop_
_entity_poly.entity_id
_entity_poly.type
_entity_poly.pdbx_seq_one_letter_code
_entity_poly.pdbx_strand_id
1 'polypeptide(L)'
;NVQIVRLPHRHCCLNPIKLSWNYLKQYVRDNNVTFKANDVYNLILDFMGALDTELATSYFKHVEKVEQTFKDANSFLEEDIEPNLVEEDDDDK
;
A
#
# COMPACT_ATOMS: atom_id res chain seq x y z
N ASN A 1 15.48 -16.64 -14.36
CA ASN A 1 15.92 -15.94 -13.14
C ASN A 1 14.74 -15.11 -12.64
N VAL A 2 14.32 -15.22 -11.39
CA VAL A 2 13.19 -14.45 -10.83
C VAL A 2 13.76 -13.39 -9.89
N GLN A 3 13.52 -12.12 -10.19
CA GLN A 3 13.94 -11.03 -9.31
C GLN A 3 12.98 -10.92 -8.13
N ILE A 4 13.53 -10.97 -6.92
CA ILE A 4 12.76 -10.80 -5.69
C ILE A 4 12.76 -9.33 -5.28
N VAL A 5 11.58 -8.73 -5.24
CA VAL A 5 11.37 -7.38 -4.71
C VAL A 5 11.11 -7.46 -3.21
N ARG A 6 11.85 -6.68 -2.42
CA ARG A 6 11.70 -6.61 -0.96
C ARG A 6 10.77 -5.46 -0.60
N LEU A 7 9.88 -5.71 0.36
CA LEU A 7 9.03 -4.68 0.93
C LEU A 7 9.66 -4.13 2.23
N PRO A 8 9.68 -2.80 2.43
CA PRO A 8 10.14 -2.22 3.68
C PRO A 8 9.25 -2.67 4.85
N HIS A 9 9.85 -2.83 6.03
CA HIS A 9 9.12 -3.21 7.25
C HIS A 9 8.05 -2.16 7.59
N ARG A 10 6.84 -2.59 7.95
CA ARG A 10 5.65 -1.74 8.23
C ARG A 10 5.10 -0.89 7.07
N HIS A 11 5.58 -1.09 5.84
CA HIS A 11 5.08 -0.34 4.67
C HIS A 11 4.19 -1.22 3.78
N CYS A 12 3.14 -1.81 4.36
CA CYS A 12 2.23 -2.66 3.60
C CYS A 12 1.44 -1.90 2.52
N CYS A 13 1.39 -0.57 2.59
CA CYS A 13 0.87 0.30 1.54
C CYS A 13 1.63 0.17 0.21
N LEU A 14 2.86 -0.33 0.23
CA LEU A 14 3.66 -0.63 -0.96
C LEU A 14 3.41 -2.04 -1.51
N ASN A 15 2.48 -2.81 -0.93
CA ASN A 15 2.19 -4.18 -1.35
C ASN A 15 0.84 -4.25 -2.09
N PRO A 16 0.84 -4.46 -3.41
CA PRO A 16 -0.40 -4.48 -4.20
C PRO A 16 -1.32 -5.66 -3.84
N ILE A 17 -0.76 -6.79 -3.37
CA ILE A 17 -1.54 -7.94 -2.90
C ILE A 17 -2.30 -7.60 -1.62
N LYS A 18 -1.66 -6.85 -0.70
CA LYS A 18 -2.34 -6.38 0.52
C LYS A 18 -3.44 -5.38 0.20
N LEU A 19 -3.23 -4.53 -0.81
CA LEU A 19 -4.25 -3.61 -1.30
C LEU A 19 -5.46 -4.36 -1.88
N SER A 20 -5.23 -5.33 -2.77
CA SER A 20 -6.30 -6.20 -3.31
C SER A 20 -7.08 -6.90 -2.20
N TRP A 21 -6.39 -7.43 -1.18
CA TRP A 21 -7.03 -8.02 0.00
C TRP A 21 -7.90 -7.03 0.78
N ASN A 22 -7.51 -5.75 0.84
CA ASN A 22 -8.32 -4.74 1.49
C ASN A 22 -9.63 -4.50 0.73
N TYR A 23 -9.56 -4.39 -0.60
CA TYR A 23 -10.73 -4.26 -1.47
C TYR A 23 -11.66 -5.47 -1.37
N LEU A 24 -11.12 -6.69 -1.41
CA LEU A 24 -11.93 -7.91 -1.22
C LEU A 24 -12.68 -7.89 0.11
N LYS A 25 -11.99 -7.58 1.22
CA LYS A 25 -12.63 -7.50 2.54
C LYS A 25 -13.71 -6.41 2.58
N GLN A 26 -13.48 -5.28 1.91
CA GLN A 26 -14.47 -4.22 1.82
C GLN A 26 -15.69 -4.65 1.00
N TYR A 27 -15.48 -5.24 -0.17
CA TYR A 27 -16.54 -5.80 -1.00
C TYR A 27 -17.40 -6.82 -0.21
N VAL A 28 -16.76 -7.77 0.47
CA VAL A 28 -17.48 -8.74 1.31
C VAL A 28 -18.25 -8.04 2.42
N ARG A 29 -17.65 -7.06 3.12
CA ARG A 29 -18.32 -6.32 4.20
C ARG A 29 -19.57 -5.60 3.69
N ASP A 30 -19.47 -4.95 2.53
CA ASP A 30 -20.52 -4.09 2.00
C ASP A 30 -21.70 -4.90 1.43
N ASN A 31 -21.45 -6.15 1.02
CA ASN A 31 -22.46 -7.02 0.39
C ASN A 31 -22.93 -8.19 1.29
N ASN A 32 -22.25 -8.48 2.40
CA ASN A 32 -22.64 -9.55 3.30
C ASN A 32 -23.80 -9.15 4.21
N VAL A 33 -25.03 -9.36 3.74
CA VAL A 33 -26.27 -9.08 4.48
C VAL A 33 -26.78 -10.27 5.31
N THR A 34 -26.32 -11.49 5.02
CA THR A 34 -26.84 -12.72 5.64
C THR A 34 -26.00 -13.22 6.81
N PHE A 35 -24.73 -12.78 6.89
CA PHE A 35 -23.73 -13.22 7.86
C PHE A 35 -23.48 -14.73 7.87
N LYS A 36 -23.78 -15.43 6.77
CA LYS A 36 -23.54 -16.87 6.61
C LYS A 36 -22.22 -17.13 5.88
N ALA A 37 -21.48 -18.14 6.33
CA ALA A 37 -20.17 -18.49 5.77
C ALA A 37 -20.22 -18.84 4.26
N ASN A 38 -21.27 -19.56 3.82
CA ASN A 38 -21.42 -19.91 2.41
C ASN A 38 -21.63 -18.67 1.52
N ASP A 39 -22.37 -17.68 2.01
CA ASP A 39 -22.63 -16.46 1.25
C ASP A 39 -21.36 -15.60 1.17
N VAL A 40 -20.56 -15.55 2.25
CA VAL A 40 -19.23 -14.94 2.24
C VAL A 40 -18.30 -15.63 1.22
N TYR A 41 -18.33 -16.96 1.15
CA TYR A 41 -17.52 -17.71 0.18
C TYR A 41 -17.91 -17.37 -1.26
N ASN A 42 -19.21 -17.29 -1.55
CA ASN A 42 -19.68 -16.89 -2.89
C ASN A 42 -19.25 -15.46 -3.24
N LEU A 43 -19.36 -14.50 -2.32
CA LEU A 43 -18.88 -13.13 -2.53
C LEU A 43 -17.37 -13.07 -2.82
N ILE A 44 -16.59 -13.93 -2.17
CA ILE A 44 -15.14 -14.02 -2.46
C ILE A 44 -14.91 -14.51 -3.89
N LEU A 45 -15.63 -15.56 -4.32
CA LEU A 45 -15.53 -16.07 -5.69
C LEU A 45 -15.97 -15.03 -6.74
N ASP A 46 -17.04 -14.29 -6.47
CA ASP A 46 -17.53 -13.24 -7.35
C ASP A 46 -16.49 -12.13 -7.53
N PHE A 47 -15.88 -11.66 -6.43
CA PHE A 47 -14.80 -10.68 -6.50
C PHE A 47 -13.58 -11.22 -7.25
N MET A 48 -13.19 -12.49 -7.01
CA MET A 48 -12.08 -13.12 -7.72
C MET A 48 -12.37 -13.27 -9.22
N GLY A 49 -13.62 -13.55 -9.61
CA GLY A 49 -14.04 -13.61 -11.01
C GLY A 49 -14.07 -12.25 -11.70
N ALA A 50 -14.31 -11.18 -10.95
CA ALA A 50 -14.24 -9.80 -11.44
C ALA A 50 -12.81 -9.22 -11.46
N LEU A 51 -11.83 -9.93 -10.91
CA LEU A 51 -10.43 -9.50 -10.90
C LEU A 51 -9.79 -9.70 -12.28
N ASP A 52 -9.97 -8.72 -13.15
CA ASP A 52 -9.37 -8.68 -14.47
C ASP A 52 -8.02 -7.93 -14.49
N THR A 53 -7.40 -7.89 -15.67
CA THR A 53 -6.12 -7.22 -15.91
C THR A 53 -6.19 -5.73 -15.61
N GLU A 54 -7.32 -5.07 -15.88
CA GLU A 54 -7.47 -3.64 -15.66
C GLU A 54 -7.49 -3.32 -14.16
N LEU A 55 -8.33 -4.03 -13.42
CA LEU A 55 -8.44 -3.90 -11.96
C LEU A 55 -7.10 -4.27 -11.29
N ALA A 56 -6.46 -5.36 -11.71
CA ALA A 56 -5.14 -5.74 -11.19
C ALA A 56 -4.10 -4.64 -11.44
N THR A 57 -4.06 -4.07 -12.65
CA THR A 57 -3.16 -2.97 -13.02
C THR A 57 -3.40 -1.73 -12.16
N SER A 58 -4.66 -1.44 -11.81
CA SER A 58 -5.00 -0.31 -10.95
C SER A 58 -4.34 -0.40 -9.56
N TYR A 59 -4.18 -1.61 -9.01
CA TYR A 59 -3.52 -1.82 -7.72
C TYR A 59 -2.01 -1.52 -7.78
N PHE A 60 -1.35 -1.90 -8.87
CA PHE A 60 0.07 -1.56 -9.07
C PHE A 60 0.25 -0.06 -9.24
N LYS A 61 -0.59 0.60 -10.06
CA LYS A 61 -0.58 2.07 -10.23
C LYS A 61 -0.79 2.82 -8.91
N HIS A 62 -1.66 2.30 -8.05
CA HIS A 62 -1.84 2.88 -6.72
C HIS A 62 -0.57 2.80 -5.88
N VAL A 63 0.07 1.62 -5.85
CA VAL A 63 1.33 1.41 -5.13
C VAL A 63 2.45 2.30 -5.66
N GLU A 64 2.57 2.45 -6.99
CA GLU A 64 3.54 3.36 -7.62
C GLU A 64 3.31 4.81 -7.17
N LYS A 65 2.05 5.26 -7.10
CA LYS A 65 1.73 6.61 -6.61
C LYS A 65 2.12 6.79 -5.14
N VAL A 66 1.86 5.79 -4.30
CA VAL A 66 2.26 5.80 -2.89
C VAL A 66 3.78 5.83 -2.76
N GLU A 67 4.48 5.03 -3.56
CA GLU A 67 5.95 5.03 -3.60
C GLU A 67 6.49 6.40 -3.99
N GLN A 68 5.88 7.08 -4.97
CA GLN A 68 6.28 8.42 -5.37
C GLN A 68 6.18 9.42 -4.21
N THR A 69 5.12 9.34 -3.39
CA THR A 69 5.00 10.20 -2.20
C THR A 69 6.16 10.02 -1.21
N PHE A 70 6.65 8.79 -1.04
CA PHE A 70 7.84 8.54 -0.21
C PHE A 70 9.12 9.10 -0.83
N LYS A 71 9.27 8.98 -2.15
CA LYS A 71 10.42 9.53 -2.88
C LYS A 71 10.45 11.06 -2.76
N ASP A 72 9.31 11.71 -2.97
CA ASP A 72 9.18 13.17 -2.88
C ASP A 72 9.50 13.66 -1.46
N ALA A 73 9.01 12.95 -0.43
CA ALA A 73 9.31 13.28 0.96
C ALA A 73 10.81 13.10 1.30
N ASN A 74 11.45 12.06 0.76
CA ASN A 74 12.88 11.83 0.94
C ASN A 74 13.71 12.93 0.28
N SER A 75 13.38 13.31 -0.96
CA SER A 75 14.05 14.43 -1.64
C SER A 75 13.90 15.74 -0.87
N PHE A 76 12.71 16.04 -0.33
CA PHE A 76 12.50 17.22 0.50
C PHE A 76 13.36 17.21 1.78
N LEU A 77 13.50 16.06 2.44
CA LEU A 77 14.37 15.93 3.61
C LEU A 77 15.84 16.24 3.27
N GLU A 78 16.34 15.64 2.19
CA GLU A 78 17.74 15.79 1.76
C GLU A 78 18.06 17.20 1.23
N GLU A 79 17.12 17.83 0.52
CA GLU A 79 17.36 19.12 -0.15
C GLU A 79 17.06 20.33 0.75
N ASP A 80 16.00 20.27 1.55
CA ASP A 80 15.48 21.43 2.28
C ASP A 80 15.68 21.35 3.80
N ILE A 81 15.68 20.15 4.39
CA ILE A 81 15.76 20.00 5.86
C ILE A 81 17.20 19.79 6.31
N GLU A 82 17.85 18.73 5.84
CA GLU A 82 19.20 18.35 6.29
C GLU A 82 20.24 19.47 6.18
N PRO A 83 20.31 20.25 5.08
CA PRO A 83 21.28 21.35 4.97
C PRO A 83 21.03 22.50 5.95
N ASN A 84 19.81 22.60 6.49
CA ASN A 84 19.39 23.67 7.39
C ASN A 84 19.31 23.20 8.86
N LEU A 85 19.64 21.93 9.16
CA LEU A 85 19.84 21.46 10.52
C LEU A 85 21.19 22.01 11.02
N VAL A 86 21.15 23.12 11.76
CA VAL A 86 22.30 23.59 12.52
C VAL A 86 22.53 22.59 13.65
N GLU A 87 23.71 21.95 13.71
CA GLU A 87 24.12 21.26 14.93
C GLU A 87 24.33 22.33 16.00
N GLU A 88 23.39 22.44 16.94
CA GLU A 88 23.65 23.13 18.20
C GLU A 88 24.71 22.32 18.94
N ASP A 89 25.99 22.66 18.71
CA ASP A 89 27.07 22.24 19.59
C ASP A 89 26.74 22.82 20.99
N ASP A 90 26.39 21.93 21.91
CA ASP A 90 26.36 22.17 23.36
C ASP A 90 27.77 22.59 23.82
N ASP A 91 28.14 23.85 23.58
CA ASP A 91 29.31 24.50 24.18
C ASP A 91 28.89 25.01 25.58
N ASP A 92 28.36 24.12 26.42
CA ASP A 92 28.23 24.30 27.86
C ASP A 92 29.64 24.17 28.47
N LYS A 93 30.38 25.29 28.48
CA LYS A 93 31.60 25.53 29.26
C LYS A 93 31.31 26.16 30.60
#